data_AF-A0A5R2N7B2-F1
#
_entry.id   AF-A0A5R2N7B2-F1
#
_cell.length_a   1.000
_cell.length_b   1.000
_cell.length_c   1.000
_cell.angle_alpha   90.00
_cell.angle_beta   90.00
_cell.angle_gamma   90.00
#
_symmetry.space_group_name_H-M   'P 1'
#
loop_
_entity.id
_entity.type
_entity.pdbx_description
1 polymer ?
#
loop_
_entity_poly.entity_id
_entity_poly.type
_entity_poly.pdbx_seq_one_letter_code
_entity_poly.pdbx_strand_id
1 'polypeptide(L)'
;AQAAGVAVIIAGDTRIAGRVQADGIHVEVSKAELAETIEHFQAKMMVGTGGAKTRDDALELGEARPDYIFFGRFGYDNKPEPHPRNLSLGQWWAQMIQIPCIVEAGSDLASVETVAATGAEFVALSSAVFADGVDPKVAIG
;
A
#
# COMPACT_ATOMS: atom_id res chain seq x y z
N ALA A 1 10.95 -11.86 -9.19
CA ALA A 1 10.33 -11.57 -7.89
C ALA A 1 10.28 -12.82 -7.00
N GLN A 2 9.52 -13.86 -7.37
CA GLN A 2 9.38 -15.06 -6.52
C GLN A 2 10.69 -15.81 -6.24
N ALA A 3 11.62 -15.89 -7.21
CA ALA A 3 12.97 -16.45 -7.03
C ALA A 3 13.87 -15.64 -6.07
N ALA A 4 13.46 -14.42 -5.71
CA ALA A 4 14.15 -13.55 -4.76
C ALA A 4 13.38 -13.39 -3.42
N GLY A 5 12.31 -14.15 -3.20
CA GLY A 5 11.47 -14.04 -2.00
C GLY A 5 10.65 -12.75 -1.91
N VAL A 6 10.44 -12.05 -3.04
CA VAL A 6 9.68 -10.81 -3.11
C VAL A 6 8.24 -11.10 -3.54
N ALA A 7 7.28 -10.69 -2.71
CA ALA A 7 5.85 -10.76 -3.03
C ALA A 7 5.47 -9.72 -4.10
N VAL A 8 4.68 -10.13 -5.09
CA VAL A 8 4.15 -9.24 -6.15
C VAL A 8 2.66 -9.06 -5.97
N ILE A 9 2.24 -7.80 -5.87
CA ILE A 9 0.83 -7.41 -5.73
C ILE A 9 0.37 -6.71 -7.02
N ILE A 10 -0.82 -7.05 -7.50
CA ILE A 10 -1.46 -6.35 -8.63
C ILE A 10 -2.42 -5.29 -8.10
N ALA A 11 -2.22 -4.05 -8.52
CA ALA A 11 -3.17 -2.97 -8.29
C ALA A 11 -4.17 -2.85 -9.46
N GLY A 12 -5.47 -2.75 -9.16
CA GLY A 12 -6.51 -2.44 -10.15
C GLY A 12 -7.62 -3.49 -10.27
N ASP A 13 -8.29 -3.50 -11.43
CA ASP A 13 -9.51 -4.27 -11.70
C ASP A 13 -9.32 -5.79 -11.46
N THR A 14 -10.11 -6.32 -10.54
CA THR A 14 -10.12 -7.74 -10.10
C THR A 14 -10.31 -8.73 -11.25
N ARG A 15 -10.81 -8.29 -12.41
CA ARG A 15 -10.93 -9.13 -13.62
C ARG A 15 -9.58 -9.59 -14.19
N ILE A 16 -8.48 -8.91 -13.86
CA ILE A 16 -7.13 -9.30 -14.29
C ILE A 16 -6.50 -10.31 -13.31
N ALA A 17 -6.94 -10.35 -12.05
CA ALA A 17 -6.33 -11.17 -11.01
C ALA A 17 -6.39 -12.69 -11.29
N GLY A 18 -7.45 -13.18 -11.95
CA GLY A 18 -7.64 -14.61 -12.22
C GLY A 18 -6.65 -15.25 -13.19
N ARG A 19 -5.76 -14.47 -13.83
CA ARG A 19 -4.80 -14.97 -14.84
C ARG A 19 -3.33 -14.73 -14.51
N VAL A 20 -3.03 -14.11 -13.37
CA VAL A 20 -1.66 -13.76 -13.02
C VAL A 20 -1.26 -14.51 -11.76
N GLN A 21 -0.07 -15.12 -11.75
CA GLN A 21 0.53 -15.76 -10.58
C GLN A 21 0.99 -14.71 -9.55
N ALA A 22 0.15 -13.74 -9.23
CA ALA A 22 0.43 -12.72 -8.22
C ALA A 22 0.21 -13.29 -6.82
N ASP A 23 0.99 -12.82 -5.86
CA ASP A 23 0.88 -13.23 -4.45
C ASP A 23 -0.27 -12.49 -3.74
N GLY A 24 -0.82 -11.43 -4.35
CA GLY A 24 -1.97 -10.70 -3.85
C GLY A 24 -2.56 -9.66 -4.81
N ILE A 25 -3.68 -9.07 -4.40
CA ILE A 25 -4.41 -8.02 -5.10
C ILE A 25 -4.57 -6.79 -4.21
N HIS A 26 -4.59 -5.62 -4.84
CA HIS A 26 -4.88 -4.34 -4.22
C HIS A 26 -6.07 -3.69 -4.91
N VAL A 27 -7.13 -3.40 -4.15
CA VAL A 27 -8.38 -2.82 -4.67
C VAL A 27 -8.74 -1.53 -3.92
N GLU A 28 -9.12 -0.49 -4.65
CA GLU A 28 -9.69 0.74 -4.09
C GLU A 28 -11.17 0.81 -4.45
N VAL A 29 -12.00 0.09 -3.68
CA VAL A 29 -13.43 -0.12 -3.95
C VAL A 29 -14.28 0.19 -2.72
N SER A 30 -15.61 0.15 -2.85
CA SER A 30 -16.49 0.33 -1.69
C SER A 30 -16.29 -0.80 -0.66
N LYS A 31 -16.69 -0.56 0.59
CA LYS A 31 -16.64 -1.58 1.66
C LYS A 31 -17.35 -2.89 1.27
N ALA A 32 -18.49 -2.80 0.61
CA ALA A 32 -19.25 -3.98 0.17
C ALA A 32 -18.45 -4.80 -0.86
N GLU A 33 -17.89 -4.14 -1.88
CA GLU A 33 -17.06 -4.80 -2.90
C GLU A 33 -15.75 -5.33 -2.30
N LEU A 34 -15.17 -4.66 -1.30
CA LEU A 34 -13.99 -5.14 -0.59
C LEU A 34 -14.32 -6.41 0.20
N ALA A 35 -15.45 -6.45 0.91
CA ALA A 35 -15.89 -7.63 1.63
C ALA A 35 -16.13 -8.83 0.69
N GLU A 36 -16.75 -8.60 -0.46
CA GLU A 36 -16.90 -9.63 -1.50
C GLU A 36 -15.54 -10.10 -2.01
N THR A 37 -14.60 -9.18 -2.28
CA THR A 37 -13.25 -9.52 -2.73
C THR A 37 -12.52 -10.39 -1.70
N ILE A 38 -12.62 -10.04 -0.42
CA ILE A 38 -12.03 -10.79 0.69
C ILE A 38 -12.60 -12.21 0.76
N GLU A 39 -13.93 -12.36 0.70
CA GLU A 39 -14.60 -13.66 0.73
C GLU A 39 -14.11 -14.59 -0.39
N HIS A 40 -13.87 -14.04 -1.58
CA HIS A 40 -13.48 -14.83 -2.75
C HIS A 40 -11.97 -15.15 -2.82
N PHE A 41 -11.11 -14.24 -2.35
CA PHE A 41 -9.67 -14.29 -2.64
C PHE A 41 -8.76 -14.47 -1.43
N GLN A 42 -9.12 -13.97 -0.24
CA GLN A 42 -8.18 -13.88 0.90
C GLN A 42 -7.66 -15.25 1.39
N ALA A 43 -8.43 -16.33 1.17
CA ALA A 43 -8.00 -17.70 1.49
C ALA A 43 -6.89 -18.25 0.56
N LYS A 44 -6.63 -17.59 -0.57
CA LYS A 44 -5.71 -18.06 -1.62
C LYS A 44 -4.57 -17.08 -1.91
N MET A 45 -4.78 -15.79 -1.67
CA MET A 45 -3.82 -14.73 -1.94
C MET A 45 -4.10 -13.51 -1.05
N MET A 46 -3.12 -12.62 -0.90
CA MET A 46 -3.31 -11.41 -0.09
C MET A 46 -4.33 -10.46 -0.75
N VAL A 47 -5.14 -9.80 0.07
CA VAL A 47 -6.10 -8.76 -0.34
C VAL A 47 -5.82 -7.48 0.44
N GLY A 48 -5.30 -6.48 -0.24
CA GLY A 48 -5.12 -5.14 0.31
C GLY A 48 -6.14 -4.14 -0.21
N THR A 49 -6.32 -3.07 0.56
CA THR A 49 -7.17 -1.93 0.17
C THR A 49 -6.44 -0.59 0.33
N GLY A 50 -7.00 0.46 -0.23
CA GLY A 50 -6.45 1.82 -0.19
C GLY A 50 -7.53 2.87 -0.42
N GLY A 51 -7.11 4.12 -0.69
CA GLY A 51 -8.02 5.20 -1.06
C GLY A 51 -8.73 5.92 0.08
N ALA A 52 -8.49 5.54 1.35
CA ALA A 52 -9.02 6.25 2.52
C ALA A 52 -8.48 7.69 2.60
N LYS A 53 -9.36 8.66 2.78
CA LYS A 53 -8.99 10.09 2.90
C LYS A 53 -9.15 10.60 4.33
N THR A 54 -9.95 9.91 5.13
CA THR A 54 -10.22 10.22 6.53
C THR A 54 -9.98 8.98 7.40
N ARG A 55 -9.97 9.19 8.73
CA ARG A 55 -9.92 8.08 9.69
C ARG A 55 -11.18 7.22 9.64
N ASP A 56 -12.33 7.86 9.43
CA ASP A 56 -13.62 7.17 9.33
C ASP A 56 -13.64 6.27 8.08
N ASP A 57 -13.19 6.77 6.92
CA ASP A 57 -13.04 5.96 5.71
C ASP A 57 -12.15 4.74 5.97
N ALA A 58 -11.03 4.94 6.65
CA ALA A 58 -10.09 3.87 6.97
C ALA A 58 -10.70 2.83 7.90
N LEU A 59 -11.47 3.25 8.93
CA LEU A 59 -12.20 2.33 9.82
C LEU A 59 -13.24 1.52 9.06
N GLU A 60 -14.03 2.18 8.20
CA GLU A 60 -15.05 1.50 7.39
C GLU A 60 -14.44 0.40 6.51
N LEU A 61 -13.30 0.68 5.87
CA LEU A 61 -12.56 -0.32 5.09
C LEU A 61 -11.94 -1.40 5.99
N GLY A 62 -11.41 -1.03 7.14
CA GLY A 62 -10.81 -1.95 8.12
C GLY A 62 -11.80 -2.97 8.69
N GLU A 63 -13.08 -2.63 8.80
CA GLU A 63 -14.12 -3.56 9.24
C GLU A 63 -14.24 -4.79 8.33
N ALA A 64 -13.90 -4.67 7.05
CA ALA A 64 -13.87 -5.79 6.12
C ALA A 64 -12.67 -6.74 6.36
N ARG A 65 -11.66 -6.31 7.14
CA ARG A 65 -10.44 -7.05 7.49
C ARG A 65 -9.52 -7.42 6.32
N PRO A 66 -9.10 -6.43 5.50
CA PRO A 66 -8.05 -6.67 4.50
C PRO A 66 -6.73 -7.08 5.18
N ASP A 67 -5.84 -7.73 4.43
CA ASP A 67 -4.51 -8.10 4.94
C ASP A 67 -3.62 -6.88 5.19
N TYR A 68 -3.88 -5.77 4.51
CA TYR A 68 -3.26 -4.48 4.79
C TYR A 68 -4.10 -3.32 4.23
N ILE A 69 -3.83 -2.11 4.72
CA ILE A 69 -4.33 -0.86 4.14
C ILE A 69 -3.17 0.02 3.63
N PHE A 70 -3.35 0.64 2.47
CA PHE A 70 -2.39 1.57 1.87
C PHE A 70 -2.85 3.01 2.06
N PHE A 71 -2.00 3.82 2.69
CA PHE A 71 -2.15 5.27 2.77
C PHE A 71 -1.23 5.93 1.74
N GLY A 72 -1.76 6.09 0.54
CA GLY A 72 -1.05 6.66 -0.60
C GLY A 72 -1.96 6.77 -1.82
N ARG A 73 -1.37 7.18 -2.94
CA ARG A 73 -2.02 7.14 -4.25
C ARG A 73 -0.97 6.89 -5.31
N PHE A 74 -1.10 5.77 -6.03
CA PHE A 74 -0.14 5.42 -7.07
C PHE A 74 0.12 6.58 -8.05
N GLY A 75 1.40 6.89 -8.25
CA GLY A 75 1.86 7.98 -9.12
C GLY A 75 1.76 9.38 -8.52
N TYR A 76 1.49 9.53 -7.22
CA TYR A 76 1.43 10.82 -6.52
C TYR A 76 2.58 11.07 -5.55
N ASP A 77 3.66 10.30 -5.64
CA ASP A 77 4.94 10.53 -4.95
C ASP A 77 5.84 11.55 -5.71
N ASN A 78 5.22 12.55 -6.34
CA ASN A 78 5.90 13.54 -7.19
C ASN A 78 6.57 14.70 -6.43
N LYS A 79 6.49 14.68 -5.09
CA LYS A 79 7.15 15.64 -4.20
C LYS A 79 8.22 14.93 -3.38
N PRO A 80 9.32 15.61 -3.00
CA PRO A 80 10.38 15.01 -2.20
C PRO A 80 9.86 14.43 -0.88
N GLU A 81 8.94 15.13 -0.22
CA GLU A 81 8.37 14.72 1.07
C GLU A 81 7.08 13.90 0.91
N PRO A 82 6.78 12.99 1.87
CA PRO A 82 5.54 12.23 1.87
C PRO A 82 4.34 13.16 2.08
N HIS A 83 3.18 12.79 1.53
CA HIS A 83 2.00 13.61 1.69
C HIS A 83 1.57 13.67 3.19
N PRO A 84 1.37 14.85 3.80
CA PRO A 84 1.10 14.98 5.24
C PRO A 84 -0.10 14.17 5.76
N ARG A 85 -1.17 14.07 4.94
CA ARG A 85 -2.33 13.20 5.25
C ARG A 85 -1.94 11.73 5.38
N ASN A 86 -1.07 11.21 4.52
CA ASN A 86 -0.68 9.81 4.55
C ASN A 86 0.10 9.51 5.84
N LEU A 87 1.00 10.43 6.24
CA LEU A 87 1.71 10.35 7.52
C LEU A 87 0.76 10.36 8.71
N SER A 88 -0.19 11.30 8.73
CA SER A 88 -1.17 11.43 9.82
C SER A 88 -2.09 10.23 9.95
N LEU A 89 -2.57 9.68 8.83
CA LEU A 89 -3.40 8.48 8.82
C LEU A 89 -2.60 7.23 9.21
N GLY A 90 -1.42 7.04 8.60
CA GLY A 90 -0.55 5.90 8.89
C GLY A 90 -0.11 5.85 10.35
N GLN A 91 0.32 6.99 10.91
CA GLN A 91 0.71 7.07 12.32
C GLN A 91 -0.45 6.70 13.26
N TRP A 92 -1.62 7.28 13.02
CA TRP A 92 -2.79 6.98 13.84
C TRP A 92 -3.22 5.52 13.69
N TRP A 93 -3.20 4.98 12.47
CA TRP A 93 -3.59 3.61 12.19
C TRP A 93 -2.66 2.61 12.89
N ALA A 94 -1.35 2.76 12.72
CA ALA A 94 -0.33 1.91 13.34
C ALA A 94 -0.42 1.92 14.89
N GLN A 95 -0.87 3.01 15.49
CA GLN A 95 -1.06 3.11 16.94
C GLN A 95 -2.35 2.46 17.44
N MET A 96 -3.39 2.42 16.62
CA MET A 96 -4.75 2.11 17.08
C MET A 96 -5.29 0.78 16.57
N ILE A 97 -4.78 0.29 15.43
CA ILE A 97 -5.37 -0.81 14.66
C ILE A 97 -4.29 -1.87 14.37
N GLN A 98 -4.67 -3.15 14.45
CA GLN A 98 -3.74 -4.28 14.26
C GLN A 98 -3.56 -4.72 12.80
N ILE A 99 -4.42 -4.24 11.89
CA ILE A 99 -4.28 -4.52 10.45
C ILE A 99 -3.04 -3.76 9.96
N PRO A 100 -2.04 -4.41 9.35
CA PRO A 100 -0.84 -3.72 8.88
C PRO A 100 -1.17 -2.57 7.93
N CYS A 101 -0.34 -1.52 7.96
CA CYS A 101 -0.45 -0.43 7.01
C CYS A 101 0.83 -0.22 6.21
N ILE A 102 0.63 0.25 4.98
CA ILE A 102 1.67 0.69 4.07
C ILE A 102 1.48 2.20 3.89
N VAL A 103 2.54 2.99 4.04
CA VAL A 103 2.48 4.43 3.83
C VAL A 103 3.41 4.83 2.68
N GLU A 104 2.90 5.64 1.75
CA GLU A 104 3.66 6.13 0.60
C GLU A 104 4.64 7.24 1.01
N ALA A 105 5.91 7.03 0.68
CA ALA A 105 6.99 8.01 0.79
C ALA A 105 6.96 9.03 -0.37
N GLY A 106 7.84 10.03 -0.33
CA GLY A 106 8.02 10.97 -1.43
C GLY A 106 9.04 10.50 -2.47
N SER A 107 9.38 11.36 -3.42
CA SER A 107 10.39 11.10 -4.46
C SER A 107 11.83 11.17 -3.94
N ASP A 108 12.07 11.69 -2.75
CA ASP A 108 13.39 11.63 -2.10
C ASP A 108 13.48 10.35 -1.26
N LEU A 109 14.56 9.59 -1.43
CA LEU A 109 14.81 8.38 -0.65
C LEU A 109 14.92 8.67 0.86
N ALA A 110 15.40 9.86 1.25
CA ALA A 110 15.46 10.26 2.65
C ALA A 110 14.06 10.34 3.30
N SER A 111 13.00 10.47 2.51
CA SER A 111 11.62 10.51 3.01
C SER A 111 11.16 9.18 3.64
N VAL A 112 11.86 8.07 3.37
CA VAL A 112 11.62 6.77 4.01
C VAL A 112 11.72 6.87 5.52
N GLU A 113 12.68 7.62 6.05
CA GLU A 113 12.86 7.79 7.50
C GLU A 113 11.66 8.51 8.13
N THR A 114 11.09 9.49 7.41
CA THR A 114 9.89 10.22 7.86
C THR A 114 8.68 9.30 7.91
N VAL A 115 8.53 8.42 6.93
CA VAL A 115 7.46 7.43 6.93
C VAL A 115 7.66 6.38 8.02
N ALA A 116 8.88 5.86 8.18
CA ALA A 116 9.20 4.86 9.20
C ALA A 116 8.90 5.36 10.62
N ALA A 117 9.11 6.66 10.89
CA ALA A 117 8.79 7.28 12.17
C ALA A 117 7.29 7.28 12.52
N THR A 118 6.39 7.01 11.56
CA THR A 118 4.95 6.85 11.83
C THR A 118 4.63 5.56 12.58
N GLY A 119 5.50 4.55 12.51
CA GLY A 119 5.24 3.21 13.02
C GLY A 119 4.55 2.27 12.03
N ALA A 120 4.31 2.70 10.79
CA ALA A 120 3.79 1.83 9.74
C ALA A 120 4.71 0.62 9.50
N GLU A 121 4.12 -0.56 9.30
CA GLU A 121 4.85 -1.81 9.08
C GLU A 121 5.64 -1.81 7.78
N PHE A 122 5.17 -1.06 6.77
CA PHE A 122 5.79 -0.99 5.46
C PHE A 122 5.80 0.44 4.89
N VAL A 123 6.84 0.72 4.10
CA VAL A 123 7.01 1.96 3.34
C VAL A 123 6.88 1.65 1.85
N ALA A 124 6.07 2.42 1.12
CA ALA A 124 5.98 2.32 -0.33
C ALA A 124 6.83 3.40 -1.01
N LEU A 125 7.62 2.99 -2.00
CA LEU A 125 8.45 3.86 -2.86
C LEU A 125 8.14 3.56 -4.33
N SER A 126 8.08 4.60 -5.16
CA SER A 126 7.99 4.46 -6.61
C SER A 126 9.03 5.31 -7.33
N SER A 127 8.79 6.60 -7.49
CA SER A 127 9.63 7.56 -8.22
C SER A 127 11.06 7.64 -7.67
N ALA A 128 11.25 7.52 -6.35
CA ALA A 128 12.58 7.51 -5.72
C ALA A 128 13.48 6.35 -6.20
N VAL A 129 12.90 5.27 -6.74
CA VAL A 129 13.62 4.06 -7.17
C VAL A 129 13.49 3.82 -8.68
N PHE A 130 12.35 4.15 -9.28
CA PHE A 130 11.99 3.77 -10.64
C PHE A 130 11.77 4.95 -11.60
N ALA A 131 11.98 6.19 -11.18
CA ALA A 131 11.88 7.33 -12.10
C ALA A 131 12.96 7.30 -13.20
N ASP A 132 12.68 7.96 -14.32
CA ASP A 132 13.61 8.07 -15.44
C ASP A 132 14.96 8.65 -14.98
N GLY A 133 16.05 7.95 -15.31
CA GLY A 133 17.41 8.34 -14.95
C GLY A 133 17.87 7.89 -13.55
N VAL A 134 17.01 7.22 -12.78
CA VAL A 134 17.39 6.54 -11.53
C VAL A 134 17.82 5.11 -11.84
N ASP A 135 18.96 4.68 -11.30
CA ASP A 135 19.34 3.26 -11.27
C ASP A 135 18.77 2.62 -9.99
N PRO A 136 17.78 1.71 -10.10
CA PRO A 136 17.19 1.08 -8.94
C PRO A 136 18.24 0.39 -8.05
N LYS A 137 19.27 -0.22 -8.64
CA LYS A 137 20.30 -0.92 -7.86
C LYS A 137 21.10 0.04 -6.99
N VAL A 138 21.37 1.24 -7.48
CA VAL A 138 22.06 2.28 -6.71
C VAL A 138 21.12 2.89 -5.67
N ALA A 139 19.84 3.05 -5.99
CA ALA A 139 18.85 3.64 -5.10
C ALA A 139 18.59 2.79 -3.84
N ILE A 140 18.62 1.45 -3.95
CA ILE A 140 18.33 0.55 -2.81
C ILE A 140 19.54 -0.19 -2.23
N GLY A 141 20.74 -0.01 -2.78
CA GLY A 141 22.01 -0.57 -2.27
C GLY A 141 22.44 -1.89 -2.91
#